data_AF-A0A953V5I6-F1
#
_entry.id   AF-A0A953V5I6-F1
#
_cell.length_a   1.000
_cell.length_b   1.000
_cell.length_c   1.000
_cell.angle_alpha   90.00
_cell.angle_beta   90.00
_cell.angle_gamma   90.00
#
_symmetry.space_group_name_H-M   'P 1'
#
loop_
_entity.id
_entity.type
_entity.pdbx_description
1 polymer ?
#
loop_
_entity_poly.entity_id
_entity_poly.type
_entity_poly.pdbx_seq_one_letter_code
_entity_poly.pdbx_strand_id
1 'polypeptide(L)'
;MQYLLTLPMMVLAFKDNHQAAVTLPAGKLIDVVGPVEDDDRFLLIRADDGQFHIFASDLADRASPVVTRKAVKGSSEESLASNFKKRAHRRAVA
;
A
#
# COMPACT_ATOMS: atom_id res chain seq x y z
N MET A 1 -8.67 1.27 -1.74
CA MET A 1 -7.68 0.19 -1.97
C MET A 1 -6.34 0.83 -2.27
N GLN A 2 -5.24 0.34 -1.70
CA GLN A 2 -3.94 1.01 -1.80
C GLN A 2 -3.09 0.45 -2.96
N TYR A 3 -2.42 1.35 -3.67
CA TYR A 3 -1.54 1.04 -4.79
C TYR A 3 -0.21 1.78 -4.66
N LEU A 4 0.85 1.17 -5.16
CA LEU A 4 2.17 1.78 -5.32
C LEU A 4 2.38 2.12 -6.79
N LEU A 5 2.68 3.39 -7.09
CA LEU A 5 3.03 3.81 -8.44
C LEU A 5 4.38 3.20 -8.85
N THR A 6 4.38 2.41 -9.92
CA THR A 6 5.60 1.83 -10.51
C THR A 6 6.20 2.75 -11.55
N LEU A 7 5.39 3.62 -12.15
CA LEU A 7 5.78 4.64 -13.12
C LEU A 7 5.16 6.00 -12.76
N PRO A 8 5.74 7.12 -13.23
CA PRO A 8 5.09 8.41 -13.10
C PRO A 8 3.69 8.40 -13.72
N MET A 9 2.74 9.07 -13.07
CA MET A 9 1.34 9.11 -13.48
C MET A 9 0.87 10.55 -13.57
N MET A 10 0.18 10.89 -14.67
CA MET A 10 -0.46 12.19 -14.82
C MET A 10 -1.81 12.15 -14.11
N VAL A 11 -2.06 13.16 -13.28
CA VAL A 11 -3.29 13.26 -12.49
C VAL A 11 -3.86 14.66 -12.61
N LEU A 12 -5.17 14.80 -12.42
CA LEU A 12 -5.84 16.10 -12.37
C LEU A 12 -5.99 16.52 -10.92
N ALA A 13 -5.32 17.61 -10.54
CA ALA A 13 -5.49 18.26 -9.25
C ALA A 13 -6.67 19.25 -9.31
N PHE A 14 -7.49 19.25 -8.27
CA PHE A 14 -8.63 20.15 -8.14
C PHE A 14 -8.37 21.14 -7.02
N LYS A 15 -8.33 22.43 -7.35
CA LYS A 15 -8.33 23.50 -6.36
C LYS A 15 -9.24 24.62 -6.85
N ASP A 16 -10.29 24.91 -6.08
CA ASP A 16 -11.20 26.04 -6.33
C ASP A 16 -11.76 26.09 -7.77
N ASN A 17 -12.29 24.96 -8.27
CA ASN A 17 -12.79 24.78 -9.64
C ASN A 17 -11.75 24.88 -10.78
N HIS A 18 -10.47 25.06 -10.47
CA HIS A 18 -9.40 24.96 -11.45
C HIS A 18 -8.82 23.55 -11.48
N GLN A 19 -8.75 22.97 -12.68
CA GLN A 19 -8.07 21.70 -12.94
C GLN A 19 -6.65 21.98 -13.44
N ALA A 20 -5.67 21.39 -12.77
CA ALA A 20 -4.28 21.38 -13.23
C ALA A 20 -3.82 19.94 -13.44
N ALA A 21 -3.24 19.66 -14.60
CA ALA A 21 -2.56 18.40 -14.84
C ALA A 21 -1.21 18.43 -14.13
N VAL A 22 -0.99 17.51 -13.21
CA VAL A 22 0.26 17.35 -12.46
C VAL A 22 0.77 15.93 -12.58
N THR A 23 2.07 15.73 -12.43
CA THR A 23 2.67 14.39 -12.47
C THR A 23 3.00 13.93 -11.06
N LEU A 24 2.42 12.81 -10.64
CA LEU A 24 2.87 12.09 -9.45
C LEU A 24 4.10 11.24 -9.83
N PRO A 25 5.21 11.35 -9.08
CA PRO A 25 6.39 10.54 -9.35
C PRO A 25 6.16 9.06 -9.01
N ALA A 26 6.94 8.18 -9.64
CA ALA A 26 6.99 6.77 -9.26
C ALA A 26 7.40 6.61 -7.78
N GLY A 27 7.01 5.48 -7.17
CA GLY A 27 7.26 5.17 -5.76
C GLY A 27 6.27 5.81 -4.78
N LYS A 28 5.31 6.62 -5.26
CA LYS A 28 4.24 7.17 -4.43
C LYS A 28 3.18 6.12 -4.10
N LEU A 29 2.76 6.10 -2.84
CA LEU A 29 1.57 5.37 -2.40
C LEU A 29 0.33 6.21 -2.67
N ILE A 30 -0.68 5.58 -3.24
CA ILE A 30 -1.97 6.19 -3.51
C ILE A 30 -3.09 5.32 -2.97
N ASP A 31 -4.15 5.95 -2.48
CA ASP A 31 -5.37 5.27 -2.04
C ASP A 31 -6.50 5.57 -3.03
N VAL A 32 -6.97 4.52 -3.71
CA VAL A 32 -8.15 4.61 -4.58
C VAL A 32 -9.39 4.66 -3.70
N VAL A 33 -10.14 5.77 -3.83
CA VAL A 33 -11.40 6.02 -3.11
C VAL A 33 -12.56 5.38 -3.86
N GLY A 34 -12.62 5.57 -5.18
CA GLY A 34 -13.69 5.05 -6.04
C GLY A 34 -13.75 5.76 -7.39
N PRO A 35 -14.73 5.44 -8.24
CA PRO A 35 -15.00 6.18 -9.46
C PRO A 35 -15.47 7.61 -9.16
N VAL A 36 -15.25 8.53 -10.09
CA VAL A 36 -15.80 9.89 -10.05
C VAL A 36 -17.28 9.84 -10.44
N GLU A 37 -18.12 10.68 -9.82
CA GLU A 37 -19.53 10.81 -10.20
C GLU A 37 -19.65 11.28 -11.65
N ASP A 38 -20.57 10.66 -12.41
CA ASP A 38 -20.86 10.96 -13.83
C ASP A 38 -19.74 10.70 -14.86
N ASP A 39 -18.55 10.20 -14.46
CA ASP A 39 -17.48 9.83 -15.39
C ASP A 39 -16.68 8.60 -14.89
N ASP A 40 -17.01 7.42 -15.43
CA ASP A 40 -16.39 6.14 -15.08
C ASP A 40 -14.96 5.98 -15.63
N ARG A 41 -14.52 6.88 -16.51
CA ARG A 41 -13.15 6.90 -17.02
C ARG A 41 -12.16 7.36 -15.97
N PHE A 42 -12.62 8.06 -14.92
CA PHE A 42 -11.79 8.59 -13.87
C PHE A 42 -12.02 7.91 -12.52
N LEU A 43 -10.92 7.73 -11.79
CA LEU A 43 -10.93 7.31 -10.40
C LEU A 43 -10.48 8.48 -9.52
N LEU A 44 -11.19 8.68 -8.41
CA LEU A 44 -10.77 9.54 -7.32
C LEU A 44 -9.72 8.81 -6.49
N ILE A 45 -8.55 9.42 -6.36
CA ILE A 45 -7.46 8.94 -5.50
C ILE A 45 -7.09 9.97 -4.46
N ARG A 46 -6.48 9.48 -3.37
CA ARG A 46 -5.78 10.28 -2.37
C ARG A 46 -4.29 9.96 -2.43
N ALA A 47 -3.46 10.99 -2.44
CA ALA A 47 -2.01 10.87 -2.38
C ALA A 47 -1.46 12.02 -1.55
N ASP A 48 -0.60 11.71 -0.57
CA ASP A 48 -0.18 12.66 0.47
C ASP A 48 -1.41 13.36 1.09
N ASP A 49 -1.43 14.70 1.13
CA ASP A 49 -2.53 15.52 1.65
C ASP A 49 -3.53 15.97 0.56
N GLY A 50 -3.44 15.40 -0.65
CA GLY A 50 -4.20 15.83 -1.83
C GLY A 50 -5.21 14.79 -2.36
N GLN A 51 -6.22 15.29 -3.06
CA GLN A 51 -7.16 14.50 -3.86
C GLN A 51 -6.97 14.78 -5.34
N PHE A 52 -6.98 13.73 -6.14
CA PHE A 52 -6.70 13.82 -7.58
C PHE A 52 -7.61 12.87 -8.36
N HIS A 53 -7.86 13.19 -9.62
CA HIS A 53 -8.46 12.25 -10.56
C HIS A 53 -7.37 11.63 -11.43
N ILE A 54 -7.50 10.33 -11.69
CA ILE A 54 -6.64 9.58 -12.61
C ILE A 54 -7.49 8.86 -13.62
N PHE A 55 -6.94 8.59 -14.80
CA PHE A 55 -7.59 7.67 -15.74
C PHE A 55 -7.59 6.26 -15.16
N ALA A 56 -8.73 5.57 -15.22
CA ALA A 56 -8.87 4.20 -14.73
C ALA A 56 -7.90 3.24 -15.44
N SER A 57 -7.64 3.45 -16.74
CA SER A 57 -6.67 2.67 -17.52
C SER A 57 -5.23 2.83 -17.01
N ASP A 58 -4.84 4.04 -16.59
CA ASP A 58 -3.50 4.31 -16.09
C ASP A 58 -3.20 3.55 -14.79
N LEU A 59 -4.22 3.27 -13.97
CA LEU A 59 -4.05 2.53 -12.73
C LEU A 59 -3.53 1.11 -12.97
N ALA A 60 -4.01 0.43 -14.02
CA ALA A 60 -3.59 -0.93 -14.36
C ALA A 60 -2.17 -0.98 -14.92
N ASP A 61 -1.77 0.05 -15.68
CA ASP A 61 -0.49 0.07 -16.40
C ASP A 61 0.66 0.64 -15.55
N ARG A 62 0.36 1.52 -14.58
CA ARG A 62 1.36 2.32 -13.86
C ARG A 62 1.38 2.11 -12.36
N ALA A 63 0.53 1.24 -11.83
CA ALA A 63 0.47 0.97 -10.40
C ALA A 63 0.33 -0.51 -10.10
N SER A 64 0.79 -0.90 -8.91
CA SER A 64 0.66 -2.27 -8.39
C SER A 64 -0.11 -2.25 -7.07
N PRO A 65 -1.05 -3.18 -6.84
CA PRO A 65 -1.82 -3.23 -5.60
C PRO A 65 -0.91 -3.57 -4.41
N VAL A 66 -1.03 -2.81 -3.33
CA VAL A 66 -0.32 -3.08 -2.08
C VAL A 66 -1.11 -4.11 -1.29
N VAL A 67 -0.66 -5.37 -1.33
CA VAL A 67 -1.24 -6.43 -0.51
C VAL A 67 -0.61 -6.38 0.87
N THR A 68 -1.27 -5.73 1.83
CA THR A 68 -0.89 -5.87 3.24
C THR A 68 -1.19 -7.30 3.66
N ARG A 69 -0.16 -8.14 3.78
CA ARG A 69 -0.32 -9.44 4.46
C ARG A 69 -0.78 -9.14 5.88
N LYS A 70 -1.94 -9.65 6.28
CA LYS A 70 -2.37 -9.64 7.68
C LYS A 70 -1.19 -10.16 8.50
N ALA A 71 -0.69 -9.34 9.44
CA ALA A 71 0.32 -9.78 10.37
C ALA A 71 -0.19 -11.06 11.04
N VAL A 72 0.53 -12.17 10.86
CA VAL A 72 0.26 -13.41 11.59
C VAL A 72 0.56 -13.10 13.05
N LYS A 73 -0.50 -12.91 13.84
CA LYS A 73 -0.39 -12.72 15.29
C LYS A 73 -0.02 -14.06 15.90
N GLY A 74 1.28 -14.32 16.00
CA GLY A 74 1.84 -15.44 16.75
C GLY A 74 2.88 -16.24 15.98
N SER A 75 4.16 -15.95 16.22
CA SER A 75 5.26 -16.94 16.32
C SER A 75 6.63 -16.27 16.34
N SER A 76 6.96 -15.54 17.41
CA SER A 76 8.37 -15.21 17.63
C SER A 76 8.85 -15.12 19.08
N GLU A 77 7.98 -15.10 20.10
CA GLU A 77 8.46 -15.02 21.49
C GLU A 77 8.44 -16.35 22.26
N GLU A 78 7.62 -17.34 21.86
CA GLU A 78 7.50 -18.60 22.64
C GLU A 78 8.47 -19.72 22.21
N SER A 79 9.22 -19.55 21.12
CA SER A 79 10.15 -20.58 20.61
C SER A 79 11.58 -20.45 21.16
N LEU A 80 11.93 -19.33 21.80
CA LEU A 80 13.27 -19.15 22.40
C LEU A 80 13.34 -19.66 23.85
N ALA A 81 12.21 -19.68 24.58
CA ALA A 81 12.17 -20.13 25.97
C ALA A 81 12.18 -21.67 26.12
N SER A 82 11.72 -22.42 25.11
CA SER A 82 11.62 -23.89 25.21
C SER A 82 12.90 -24.64 24.84
N ASN A 83 13.80 -24.02 24.07
CA ASN A 83 15.07 -24.63 23.66
C ASN A 83 16.20 -24.50 24.70
N PHE A 84 16.12 -23.54 25.63
CA PHE A 84 17.10 -23.46 26.73
C PHE A 84 16.83 -24.47 27.85
N LYS A 85 15.57 -24.86 28.09
CA LYS A 85 15.24 -25.83 29.14
C LYS A 85 15.60 -27.29 28.80
N LYS A 86 15.67 -27.66 27.50
CA LYS A 86 16.03 -29.03 27.11
C LYS A 86 17.53 -29.33 27.12
N ARG A 87 18.40 -28.32 27.17
CA ARG A 87 19.87 -28.52 27.21
C ARG A 87 20.43 -28.67 28.63
N ALA A 88 19.71 -28.22 29.65
CA ALA A 88 20.18 -28.30 31.04
C ALA A 88 20.03 -29.70 31.67
N HIS A 89 19.16 -30.58 31.15
CA HIS A 89 18.87 -31.86 31.82
C HIS A 89 19.72 -33.07 31.37
N ARG A 90 20.54 -32.94 30.32
CA ARG A 90 21.37 -34.05 29.80
C ARG A 90 22.81 -34.07 30.33
N ARG A 91 23.12 -33.33 31.40
CA ARG A 91 24.47 -33.26 31.96
C ARG A 91 24.56 -33.57 33.46
N ALA A 92 23.56 -34.29 34.00
CA ALA A 92 23.52 -34.67 35.41
C ALA A 92 23.12 -36.14 35.65
N VAL A 93 23.40 -37.03 34.69
CA VAL A 93 23.42 -38.49 34.92
C VAL A 93 24.57 -39.08 34.11
N ALA A 94 25.76 -39.02 34.69
CA ALA A 94 26.90 -39.86 34.38
C ALA A 94 27.62 -40.11 35.71
#